data_AF-A0A7W9DJC5-F1
#
_entry.id   AF-A0A7W9DJC5-F1
#
_cell.length_a   1.000
_cell.length_b   1.000
_cell.length_c   1.000
_cell.angle_alpha   90.00
_cell.angle_beta   90.00
_cell.angle_gamma   90.00
#
_symmetry.space_group_name_H-M   'P 1'
#
loop_
_entity.id
_entity.type
_entity.pdbx_description
1 polymer ?
#
loop_
_entity_poly.entity_id
_entity_poly.type
_entity_poly.pdbx_seq_one_letter_code
_entity_poly.pdbx_strand_id
1 'polypeptide(L)' 'MQCLILAWMTIGQLLLFLILPGYLLYGIVKTVKNKNLTLLHKIVWISIIILLPIFGTSAYLRTTFTPKN' A
#
# COMPACT_ATOMS: atom_id res chain seq x y z
N MET A 1 8.52 -29.48 4.19
CA MET A 1 8.24 -28.48 3.12
C MET A 1 7.22 -27.41 3.57
N GLN A 2 6.11 -27.78 4.22
CA GLN A 2 5.10 -26.81 4.70
C GLN A 2 5.63 -25.77 5.72
N CYS A 3 6.49 -26.16 6.67
CA CYS A 3 7.08 -25.21 7.63
C CYS A 3 7.92 -24.10 6.98
N LEU A 4 8.65 -24.40 5.90
CA LEU A 4 9.45 -23.41 5.18
C LEU A 4 8.57 -22.38 4.49
N ILE A 5 7.46 -22.80 3.87
CA ILE A 5 6.50 -21.91 3.20
C ILE A 5 5.86 -20.95 4.21
N LEU A 6 5.47 -21.45 5.38
CA LEU A 6 4.90 -20.63 6.45
C LEU A 6 5.90 -19.59 6.98
N ALA A 7 7.17 -19.98 7.14
CA ALA A 7 8.23 -19.06 7.56
C ALA A 7 8.48 -17.94 6.52
N TRP A 8 8.50 -18.26 5.24
CA TRP A 8 8.63 -17.24 4.19
C TRP A 8 7.44 -16.28 4.14
N MET A 9 6.22 -16.81 4.34
CA MET A 9 5.01 -15.99 4.34
C MET A 9 4.96 -15.02 5.52
N THR A 10 5.37 -15.45 6.72
CA THR A 10 5.42 -14.58 7.91
C THR A 10 6.50 -13.50 7.80
N ILE A 11 7.68 -13.85 7.26
CA ILE A 11 8.76 -12.87 6.99
C ILE A 11 8.29 -11.82 5.98
N GLY A 12 7.64 -12.25 4.90
CA GLY A 12 7.09 -11.34 3.89
C GLY A 12 6.05 -10.37 4.48
N GLN A 13 5.14 -10.87 5.32
CA GLN A 13 4.15 -10.04 6.01
C GLN A 13 4.78 -9.02 6.95
N LEU A 14 5.78 -9.42 7.74
CA LEU A 14 6.53 -8.54 8.63
C LEU A 14 7.25 -7.41 7.87
N LEU A 15 7.91 -7.76 6.76
CA LEU A 15 8.55 -6.78 5.87
C LEU A 15 7.55 -5.77 5.31
N LEU A 16 6.40 -6.25 4.82
CA LEU A 16 5.35 -5.41 4.28
C LEU A 16 4.78 -4.48 5.36
N PHE A 17 4.58 -5.00 6.57
CA PHE A 17 4.09 -4.24 7.72
C PHE A 17 5.06 -3.13 8.17
N LEU A 18 6.38 -3.32 8.01
CA LEU A 18 7.38 -2.31 8.35
C LEU A 18 7.59 -1.27 7.23
N ILE A 19 7.59 -1.71 5.97
CA ILE A 19 7.90 -0.84 4.84
C ILE A 19 6.70 0.03 4.45
N LEU A 20 5.49 -0.54 4.45
CA LEU A 20 4.28 0.14 3.99
C LEU A 20 4.00 1.44 4.77
N PRO A 21 4.04 1.48 6.11
CA PRO A 21 3.82 2.71 6.87
C PRO A 21 4.88 3.77 6.58
N GLY A 22 6.15 3.36 6.48
CA GLY A 22 7.25 4.27 6.15
C GLY A 22 7.07 4.92 4.78
N TYR A 23 6.66 4.12 3.79
CA TYR A 23 6.37 4.61 2.44
C TYR A 23 5.17 5.57 2.40
N LEU A 24 4.08 5.24 3.10
CA LEU A 24 2.90 6.10 3.22
C LEU A 24 3.25 7.44 3.88
N LEU A 25 3.96 7.40 5.01
CA LEU A 25 4.40 8.60 5.71
C LEU A 25 5.32 9.45 4.84
N TYR A 26 6.27 8.84 4.14
CA TYR A 26 7.14 9.56 3.20
C TYR A 26 6.33 10.27 2.12
N GLY A 27 5.37 9.57 1.50
CA GLY A 27 4.48 10.14 0.48
C GLY A 27 3.67 11.32 1.02
N ILE A 28 3.04 11.17 2.19
CA ILE A 28 2.26 12.23 2.82
C ILE A 28 3.14 13.44 3.13
N VAL A 29 4.29 13.23 3.79
CA VAL A 29 5.23 14.31 4.14
C VAL A 29 5.73 15.04 2.90
N LYS A 30 6.06 14.30 1.83
CA LYS A 30 6.51 14.89 0.56
C LYS A 30 5.41 15.75 -0.07
N THR A 31 4.16 15.28 -0.07
CA THR A 31 3.00 16.01 -0.60
C THR A 31 2.69 17.26 0.22
N VAL A 32 2.70 17.17 1.55
CA VAL A 32 2.46 18.32 2.44
C VAL A 32 3.55 19.38 2.30
N LYS A 33 4.83 18.96 2.24
CA LYS A 33 5.97 19.87 2.07
C LYS A 33 6.10 20.47 0.66
N ASN A 34 5.33 19.98 -0.31
CA ASN A 34 5.36 20.52 -1.66
C ASN A 34 4.71 21.91 -1.70
N LYS A 35 5.49 22.95 -2.05
CA LYS A 35 5.02 24.34 -2.14
C LYS A 35 4.29 24.64 -3.46
N ASN A 36 4.45 23.78 -4.47
CA ASN A 36 3.84 23.96 -5.79
C ASN A 36 2.40 23.42 -5.86
N LEU A 37 1.94 22.67 -4.85
CA LEU A 37 0.59 22.13 -4.80
C LEU A 37 -0.33 23.04 -3.99
N THR A 38 -1.50 23.35 -4.55
CA THR A 38 -2.57 24.01 -3.80
C THR A 38 -3.15 23.07 -2.75
N LEU A 39 -3.87 23.61 -1.76
CA LEU A 39 -4.47 22.83 -0.67
C LEU A 39 -5.34 21.68 -1.20
N LEU A 40 -6.19 21.95 -2.20
CA LEU A 40 -7.03 20.93 -2.83
C LEU A 40 -6.20 19.81 -3.48
N HIS A 41 -5.13 20.15 -4.20
CA HIS A 41 -4.26 19.14 -4.79
C HIS A 41 -3.58 18.27 -3.73
N LYS A 42 -3.18 18.85 -2.59
CA LYS A 42 -2.60 18.07 -1.49
C LYS A 42 -3.59 17.08 -0.91
N ILE A 43 -4.84 17.49 -0.72
CA ILE A 43 -5.91 16.61 -0.21
C ILE A 43 -6.11 15.44 -1.18
N VAL A 44 -6.24 15.72 -2.49
CA VAL A 44 -6.41 14.67 -3.51
C VAL A 44 -5.23 13.69 -3.50
N TRP A 45 -3.99 14.19 -3.48
CA TRP A 45 -2.81 13.34 -3.47
C TRP A 45 -2.68 12.50 -2.21
N ILE A 46 -2.99 13.06 -1.03
CA ILE A 46 -3.00 12.30 0.22
C ILE A 46 -4.06 11.19 0.17
N SER A 47 -5.27 11.49 -0.33
CA SER A 47 -6.30 10.48 -0.53
C SER A 47 -5.84 9.36 -1.47
N ILE A 48 -5.18 9.69 -2.58
CA ILE A 48 -4.61 8.68 -3.50
C ILE A 48 -3.58 7.81 -2.78
N ILE A 49 -2.64 8.41 -2.04
CA ILE A 49 -1.58 7.69 -1.32
C ILE A 49 -2.18 6.68 -0.33
N ILE A 50 -3.24 7.06 0.40
CA ILE A 50 -3.90 6.19 1.38
C ILE A 50 -4.76 5.10 0.72
N LEU A 51 -5.40 5.40 -0.40
CA LEU A 51 -6.29 4.46 -1.09
C LEU A 51 -5.54 3.45 -1.98
N LEU A 52 -4.32 3.77 -2.43
CA LEU A 52 -3.52 2.91 -3.32
C LEU A 52 -3.30 1.49 -2.76
N PRO A 53 -2.92 1.30 -1.47
CA PRO A 53 -2.83 -0.02 -0.86
C PRO A 53 -4.17 -0.77 -0.88
N ILE A 54 -5.28 -0.06 -0.61
CA ILE A 54 -6.63 -0.65 -0.58
C ILE A 54 -7.02 -1.13 -1.97
N PHE A 55 -6.75 -0.33 -3.01
CA PHE A 55 -6.97 -0.74 -4.40
C PHE A 55 -6.09 -1.92 -4.80
N GLY A 56 -4.82 -1.93 -4.40
CA GLY A 56 -3.91 -3.05 -4.64
C GLY A 56 -4.42 -4.35 -4.01
N THR A 57 -4.85 -4.30 -2.74
CA THR A 57 -5.44 -5.46 -2.05
C THR A 57 -6.74 -5.89 -2.72
N SER A 58 -7.61 -4.95 -3.07
CA SER A 58 -8.89 -5.26 -3.73
C SER A 58 -8.69 -5.90 -5.11
N ALA A 59 -7.71 -5.42 -5.87
CA ALA A 59 -7.33 -5.98 -7.16
C ALA A 59 -6.73 -7.39 -7.00
N TYR A 60 -5.83 -7.58 -6.03
CA TYR A 60 -5.26 -8.90 -5.71
C TYR A 60 -6.33 -9.91 -5.30
N LEU A 61 -7.28 -9.49 -4.46
CA LEU A 61 -8.39 -10.33 -4.04
C LEU A 61 -9.25 -10.73 -5.24
N ARG A 62 -9.56 -9.76 -6.13
CA ARG A 62 -10.33 -10.01 -7.35
C ARG A 62 -9.62 -10.97 -8.31
N THR A 63 -8.30 -10.89 -8.45
CA THR A 63 -7.57 -11.78 -9.38
C THR A 63 -7.32 -13.16 -8.81
N THR A 64 -7.19 -13.28 -7.49
CA THR A 64 -6.82 -14.53 -6.82
C THR A 64 -8.04 -15.36 -6.43
N PHE A 65 -9.13 -14.72 -5.98
CA PHE A 65 -10.28 -15.42 -5.39
C PHE A 65 -11.54 -15.39 -6.25
N THR A 66 -11.57 -14.61 -7.33
CA THR A 66 -12.68 -14.67 -8.28
C THR A 66 -12.34 -15.66 -9.39
N PRO A 67 -13.05 -16.80 -9.50
CA PRO A 67 -12.80 -17.75 -10.58
C PRO A 67 -13.02 -17.05 -11.92
N LYS A 68 -12.07 -17.24 -12.85
CA LYS A 68 -12.25 -16.84 -14.25
C LYS A 68 -13.31 -17.78 -14.83
N ASN A 69 -14.53 -17.27 -15.00
CA ASN A 69 -15.55 -17.93 -15.82
C ASN A 69 -15.10 -17.99 -17.27
#